data_AF-A0A2S5N249-F1
#
_entry.id   AF-A0A2S5N249-F1
#
_cell.length_a   1.000
_cell.length_b   1.000
_cell.length_c   1.000
_cell.angle_alpha   90.00
_cell.angle_beta   90.00
_cell.angle_gamma   90.00
#
_symmetry.space_group_name_H-M   'P 1'
#
loop_
_entity.id
_entity.type
_entity.pdbx_description
1 polymer ?
#
loop_
_entity_poly.entity_id
_entity_poly.type
_entity_poly.pdbx_seq_one_letter_code
_entity_poly.pdbx_strand_id
1 'polypeptide(L)'
;MNSQLEILPRESKSTAPQSQLSLRGNVVEKVFDRFGDLAPVVVRRAAAAHAINRMFPIRGWSEQHRATALKRIERIPSLDVLKHDAQRLHAAIFSAATEAETRLVVGVMLDGLPAASSQISVGYIDAIVVSILHADDDRSSGDYPEFKGFSSHVLVGVARKLWDEQKFAPAISEFLAIAREKRAEFWRALQLTERLIEIRENAEDIEAITNPDLSNLPEDPDELPF
;
A
#
# COMPACT_ATOMS: atom_id res chain seq x y z
N MET A 1 -4.06 -32.54 -77.63
CA MET A 1 -5.04 -33.25 -76.78
C MET A 1 -4.76 -32.85 -75.33
N ASN A 2 -5.83 -32.65 -74.56
CA ASN A 2 -5.97 -31.65 -73.51
C ASN A 2 -5.20 -31.96 -72.21
N SER A 3 -4.38 -31.01 -71.77
CA SER A 3 -3.91 -30.90 -70.39
C SER A 3 -4.88 -30.01 -69.61
N GLN A 4 -5.77 -30.63 -68.82
CA GLN A 4 -6.57 -29.93 -67.82
C GLN A 4 -5.89 -30.11 -66.45
N LEU A 5 -5.24 -29.05 -65.98
CA LEU A 5 -4.73 -28.91 -64.63
C LEU A 5 -5.82 -28.24 -63.79
N GLU A 6 -6.54 -29.06 -63.02
CA GLU A 6 -7.55 -28.62 -62.06
C GLU A 6 -6.82 -28.17 -60.78
N ILE A 7 -6.74 -26.85 -60.57
CA ILE A 7 -6.19 -26.24 -59.35
C ILE A 7 -7.37 -26.01 -58.40
N LEU A 8 -7.45 -26.83 -57.34
CA LEU A 8 -8.38 -26.62 -56.24
C LEU A 8 -7.82 -25.58 -55.24
N PRO A 9 -8.62 -24.62 -54.77
CA PRO A 9 -8.19 -23.68 -53.73
C PRO A 9 -8.25 -24.36 -52.34
N ARG A 10 -7.11 -24.45 -51.66
CA ARG A 10 -7.06 -24.77 -50.22
C ARG A 10 -7.35 -23.51 -49.42
N GLU A 11 -8.60 -23.30 -49.03
CA GLU A 11 -8.94 -22.38 -47.94
C GLU A 11 -8.56 -23.02 -46.58
N SER A 12 -7.35 -22.77 -46.11
CA SER A 12 -7.02 -22.99 -44.70
C SER A 12 -7.51 -21.81 -43.87
N LYS A 13 -8.75 -21.90 -43.37
CA LYS A 13 -9.24 -21.01 -42.31
C LYS A 13 -8.38 -21.24 -41.06
N SER A 14 -7.46 -20.30 -40.83
CA SER A 14 -6.71 -20.16 -39.58
C SER A 14 -7.69 -19.77 -38.48
N THR A 15 -8.19 -20.76 -37.74
CA THR A 15 -8.85 -20.55 -36.45
C THR A 15 -7.79 -20.17 -35.43
N ALA A 16 -7.56 -18.87 -35.28
CA ALA A 16 -6.81 -18.33 -34.15
C ALA A 16 -7.52 -18.75 -32.84
N PRO A 17 -6.81 -19.28 -31.84
CA PRO A 17 -7.41 -19.61 -30.55
C PRO A 17 -7.72 -18.32 -29.79
N GLN A 18 -8.92 -17.78 -29.98
CA GLN A 18 -9.53 -16.85 -29.05
C GLN A 18 -10.03 -17.66 -27.85
N SER A 19 -9.42 -17.47 -26.66
CA SER A 19 -10.08 -17.58 -25.32
C SER A 19 -9.17 -17.96 -24.13
N GLN A 20 -7.84 -17.73 -24.14
CA GLN A 20 -7.05 -17.87 -22.89
C GLN A 20 -6.97 -16.61 -22.01
N LEU A 21 -7.55 -15.48 -22.45
CA LEU A 21 -7.48 -14.21 -21.72
C LEU A 21 -8.42 -14.12 -20.49
N SER A 22 -9.42 -15.01 -20.37
CA SER A 22 -10.43 -14.92 -19.30
C SER A 22 -9.93 -15.41 -17.92
N LEU A 23 -8.97 -16.33 -17.87
CA LEU A 23 -8.46 -16.89 -16.60
C LEU A 23 -7.43 -16.00 -15.90
N ARG A 24 -6.76 -15.11 -16.65
CA ARG A 24 -5.69 -14.24 -16.12
C ARG A 24 -6.20 -13.16 -15.17
N GLY A 25 -7.41 -12.64 -15.40
CA GLY A 25 -7.99 -11.61 -14.53
C GLY A 25 -8.21 -12.08 -13.08
N ASN A 26 -8.55 -13.36 -12.90
CA ASN A 26 -8.95 -13.91 -11.60
C ASN A 26 -7.75 -14.16 -10.66
N VAL A 27 -6.55 -14.39 -11.20
CA VAL A 27 -5.34 -14.60 -10.38
C VAL A 27 -4.76 -13.27 -9.90
N VAL A 28 -4.75 -12.26 -10.78
CA VAL A 28 -4.32 -10.90 -10.44
C VAL A 28 -5.18 -10.38 -9.29
N GLU A 29 -6.51 -10.36 -9.47
CA GLU A 29 -7.45 -9.86 -8.46
C GLU A 29 -7.26 -10.57 -7.11
N LYS A 30 -7.16 -11.90 -7.09
CA LYS A 30 -6.91 -12.67 -5.87
C LYS A 30 -5.60 -12.34 -5.16
N VAL A 31 -4.54 -12.00 -5.91
CA VAL A 31 -3.25 -11.60 -5.32
C VAL A 31 -3.38 -10.23 -4.65
N PHE A 32 -4.05 -9.28 -5.30
CA PHE A 32 -4.30 -7.96 -4.70
C PHE A 32 -5.23 -8.03 -3.49
N ASP A 33 -6.26 -8.88 -3.53
CA ASP A 33 -7.16 -9.10 -2.40
C ASP A 33 -6.44 -9.79 -1.24
N ARG A 34 -5.62 -10.81 -1.53
CA ARG A 34 -4.89 -11.57 -0.52
C ARG A 34 -3.88 -10.72 0.25
N PHE A 35 -3.15 -9.86 -0.45
CA PHE A 35 -2.11 -9.05 0.17
C PHE A 35 -2.62 -7.68 0.63
N GLY A 36 -3.88 -7.34 0.36
CA GLY A 36 -4.51 -6.13 0.86
C GLY A 36 -3.96 -4.86 0.18
N ASP A 37 -4.83 -4.18 -0.57
CA ASP A 37 -4.43 -2.91 -1.17
C ASP A 37 -4.35 -1.81 -0.11
N LEU A 38 -3.11 -1.45 0.26
CA LEU A 38 -2.82 -0.30 1.10
C LEU A 38 -2.59 0.98 0.31
N ALA A 39 -2.56 0.93 -1.03
CA ALA A 39 -2.40 2.13 -1.84
C ALA A 39 -3.49 3.19 -1.52
N PRO A 40 -4.78 2.85 -1.31
CA PRO A 40 -5.78 3.82 -0.89
C PRO A 40 -5.45 4.48 0.45
N VAL A 41 -4.89 3.74 1.41
CA VAL A 41 -4.45 4.30 2.71
C VAL A 41 -3.31 5.29 2.48
N VAL A 42 -2.26 4.87 1.76
CA VAL A 42 -1.10 5.71 1.45
C VAL A 42 -1.53 6.98 0.71
N VAL A 43 -2.36 6.86 -0.32
CA VAL A 43 -2.88 8.00 -1.10
C VAL A 43 -3.71 8.94 -0.22
N ARG A 44 -4.63 8.40 0.60
CA ARG A 44 -5.43 9.22 1.53
C ARG A 44 -4.55 9.95 2.54
N ARG A 45 -3.49 9.31 3.05
CA ARG A 45 -2.57 9.93 4.02
C ARG A 45 -1.66 10.96 3.35
N ALA A 46 -1.17 10.69 2.14
CA ALA A 46 -0.44 11.67 1.34
C ALA A 46 -1.30 12.92 1.06
N ALA A 47 -2.58 12.74 0.70
CA ALA A 47 -3.52 13.85 0.55
C ALA A 47 -3.77 14.59 1.87
N ALA A 48 -3.81 13.87 3.00
CA ALA A 48 -3.95 14.46 4.32
C ALA A 48 -2.74 15.33 4.73
N ALA A 49 -1.56 15.18 4.12
CA ALA A 49 -0.37 15.97 4.46
C ALA A 49 -0.61 17.49 4.38
N HIS A 50 -1.37 17.95 3.38
CA HIS A 50 -1.73 19.37 3.26
C HIS A 50 -2.69 19.85 4.36
N ALA A 51 -3.61 18.98 4.79
CA ALA A 51 -4.53 19.28 5.88
C ALA A 51 -3.82 19.26 7.24
N ILE A 52 -2.94 18.28 7.45
CA ILE A 52 -2.15 18.08 8.68
C ILE A 52 -1.25 19.28 8.96
N ASN A 53 -0.62 19.88 7.94
CA ASN A 53 0.23 21.06 8.14
C ASN A 53 -0.53 22.29 8.65
N ARG A 54 -1.86 22.33 8.53
CA ARG A 54 -2.72 23.38 9.09
C ARG A 54 -3.29 23.01 10.47
N MET A 55 -3.12 21.76 10.90
CA MET A 55 -3.59 21.26 12.19
C MET A 55 -2.43 21.32 13.19
N PHE A 56 -2.58 22.18 14.19
CA PHE A 56 -1.60 22.37 15.26
C PHE A 56 -2.13 21.79 16.57
N PRO A 57 -1.35 21.08 17.39
CA PRO A 57 -1.81 20.66 18.71
C PRO A 57 -2.33 21.87 19.51
N ILE A 58 -3.48 21.72 20.15
CA ILE A 58 -4.05 22.79 20.97
C ILE A 58 -3.41 22.71 22.35
N ARG A 59 -2.99 23.87 22.88
CA ARG A 59 -2.40 23.99 24.22
C ARG A 59 -3.33 24.77 25.12
N GLY A 60 -3.62 24.24 26.31
CA GLY A 60 -4.43 24.95 27.30
C GLY A 60 -5.94 24.75 27.10
N TRP A 61 -6.70 25.19 28.10
CA TRP A 61 -8.12 24.84 28.27
C TRP A 61 -8.93 26.13 28.07
N SER A 62 -9.76 26.18 27.03
CA SER A 62 -10.65 27.32 26.77
C SER A 62 -11.85 26.90 25.91
N GLU A 63 -12.95 27.66 25.98
CA GLU A 63 -14.14 27.40 25.15
C GLU A 63 -13.83 27.52 23.64
N GLN A 64 -12.89 28.39 23.27
CA GLN A 64 -12.41 28.52 21.89
C GLN A 64 -11.65 27.25 21.44
N HIS A 65 -10.96 26.59 22.37
CA HIS A 65 -10.26 25.34 22.12
C HIS A 65 -11.23 24.17 21.98
N ARG A 66 -12.32 24.13 22.75
CA ARG A 66 -13.39 23.13 22.61
C ARG A 66 -14.00 23.11 21.22
N ALA A 67 -14.41 24.27 20.70
CA ALA A 67 -14.96 24.38 19.35
C ALA A 67 -13.96 23.93 18.27
N THR A 68 -12.66 24.14 18.50
CA THR A 68 -11.59 23.68 17.60
C THR A 68 -11.35 22.17 17.71
N ALA A 69 -11.45 21.60 18.92
CA ALA A 69 -11.33 20.16 19.16
C ALA A 69 -12.47 19.39 18.49
N LEU A 70 -13.73 19.83 18.66
CA LEU A 70 -14.90 19.23 18.00
C LEU A 70 -14.74 19.20 16.48
N LYS A 71 -14.31 20.31 15.88
CA LYS A 71 -14.02 20.37 14.43
C LYS A 71 -12.95 19.37 13.99
N ARG A 72 -11.99 19.02 14.85
CA ARG A 72 -10.97 18.00 14.54
C ARG A 72 -11.54 16.61 14.67
N ILE A 73 -12.31 16.34 15.72
CA ILE A 73 -12.98 15.06 15.95
C ILE A 73 -13.93 14.71 14.78
N GLU A 74 -14.60 15.71 14.20
CA GLU A 74 -15.45 15.52 13.01
C GLU A 74 -14.66 15.25 11.72
N ARG A 75 -13.44 15.80 11.60
CA ARG A 75 -12.65 15.78 10.34
C ARG A 75 -11.60 14.68 10.28
N ILE A 76 -11.09 14.26 11.42
CA ILE A 76 -10.06 13.24 11.55
C ILE A 76 -10.76 11.90 11.81
N PRO A 77 -10.34 10.78 11.18
CA PRO A 77 -10.86 9.46 11.52
C PRO A 77 -10.79 9.17 13.02
N SER A 78 -11.59 8.20 13.49
CA SER A 78 -11.51 7.75 14.87
C SER A 78 -10.12 7.23 15.22
N LEU A 79 -9.78 7.30 16.50
CA LEU A 79 -8.51 6.83 17.02
C LEU A 79 -8.23 5.35 16.66
N ASP A 80 -9.25 4.50 16.78
CA ASP A 80 -9.16 3.08 16.43
C ASP A 80 -8.80 2.84 14.96
N VAL A 81 -9.38 3.64 14.05
CA VAL A 81 -9.09 3.55 12.61
C VAL A 81 -7.65 3.97 12.33
N LEU A 82 -7.19 5.05 12.98
CA LEU A 82 -5.81 5.51 12.83
C LEU A 82 -4.80 4.50 13.40
N LYS A 83 -5.07 3.92 14.58
CA LYS A 83 -4.23 2.88 15.19
C LYS A 83 -4.17 1.63 14.31
N HIS A 84 -5.30 1.21 13.76
CA HIS A 84 -5.36 0.09 12.82
C HIS A 84 -4.56 0.38 11.54
N ASP A 85 -4.71 1.57 10.95
CA ASP A 85 -3.93 1.97 9.77
C ASP A 85 -2.43 2.03 10.07
N ALA A 86 -2.02 2.56 11.23
CA ALA A 86 -0.62 2.61 11.65
C ALA A 86 -0.02 1.20 11.78
N GLN A 87 -0.74 0.26 12.38
CA GLN A 87 -0.31 -1.14 12.47
C GLN A 87 -0.13 -1.78 11.09
N ARG A 88 -1.05 -1.54 10.16
CA ARG A 88 -0.94 -2.06 8.78
C ARG A 88 0.23 -1.45 8.01
N LEU A 89 0.46 -0.14 8.16
CA LEU A 89 1.60 0.56 7.55
C LEU A 89 2.91 0.06 8.14
N HIS A 90 2.98 -0.13 9.45
CA HIS A 90 4.13 -0.73 10.12
C HIS A 90 4.43 -2.14 9.58
N ALA A 91 3.41 -3.00 9.48
CA ALA A 91 3.57 -4.32 8.87
C ALA A 91 4.07 -4.25 7.42
N ALA A 92 3.55 -3.31 6.62
CA ALA A 92 4.00 -3.11 5.24
C ALA A 92 5.46 -2.62 5.13
N ILE A 93 5.99 -1.95 6.15
CA ILE A 93 7.37 -1.46 6.14
C ILE A 93 8.33 -2.55 6.61
N PHE A 94 7.97 -3.28 7.68
CA PHE A 94 8.90 -4.10 8.45
C PHE A 94 8.69 -5.61 8.31
N SER A 95 7.59 -6.07 7.72
CA SER A 95 7.34 -7.50 7.53
C SER A 95 7.73 -7.94 6.12
N ALA A 96 8.93 -8.51 5.99
CA ALA A 96 9.41 -9.04 4.71
C ALA A 96 8.48 -10.14 4.18
N ALA A 97 8.23 -10.13 2.87
CA ALA A 97 7.51 -11.21 2.19
C ALA A 97 8.32 -12.51 2.25
N THR A 98 7.61 -13.63 2.35
CA THR A 98 8.24 -14.94 2.15
C THR A 98 8.74 -15.08 0.71
N GLU A 99 9.64 -16.03 0.46
CA GLU A 99 10.08 -16.35 -0.91
C GLU A 99 8.90 -16.73 -1.80
N ALA A 100 7.95 -17.53 -1.28
CA ALA A 100 6.78 -17.95 -2.03
C ALA A 100 5.88 -16.77 -2.45
N GLU A 101 5.67 -15.81 -1.54
CA GLU A 101 4.91 -14.59 -1.83
C GLU A 101 5.66 -13.69 -2.82
N THR A 102 6.97 -13.58 -2.66
CA THR A 102 7.83 -12.80 -3.57
C THR A 102 7.76 -13.38 -4.99
N ARG A 103 7.93 -14.70 -5.14
CA ARG A 103 7.81 -15.42 -6.42
C ARG A 103 6.42 -15.21 -7.03
N LEU A 104 5.37 -15.31 -6.23
CA LEU A 104 4.00 -15.11 -6.68
C LEU A 104 3.80 -13.69 -7.24
N VAL A 105 4.22 -12.66 -6.50
CA VAL A 105 4.04 -11.26 -6.93
C VAL A 105 4.90 -10.95 -8.15
N VAL A 106 6.17 -11.39 -8.19
CA VAL A 106 7.05 -11.19 -9.35
C VAL A 106 6.51 -11.90 -10.59
N GLY A 107 6.03 -13.14 -10.46
CA GLY A 107 5.41 -13.88 -11.56
C GLY A 107 4.18 -13.15 -12.10
N VAL A 108 3.26 -12.75 -11.22
CA VAL A 108 2.07 -11.99 -11.61
C VAL A 108 2.43 -10.67 -12.29
N MET A 109 3.36 -9.91 -11.71
CA MET A 109 3.86 -8.67 -12.30
C MET A 109 4.38 -8.90 -13.73
N LEU A 110 5.24 -9.88 -13.92
CA LEU A 110 5.84 -10.15 -15.21
C LEU A 110 4.80 -10.64 -16.24
N ASP A 111 3.80 -11.42 -15.81
CA ASP A 111 2.68 -11.86 -16.65
C ASP A 111 1.79 -10.70 -17.12
N GLY A 112 1.69 -9.63 -16.32
CA GLY A 112 0.92 -8.43 -16.66
C GLY A 112 1.63 -7.49 -17.64
N LEU A 113 2.91 -7.71 -17.94
CA LEU A 113 3.69 -6.89 -18.89
C LEU A 113 3.59 -7.46 -20.31
N PRO A 114 2.96 -6.74 -21.28
CA PRO A 114 2.63 -7.30 -22.60
C PRO A 114 3.83 -7.84 -23.40
N ALA A 115 5.01 -7.20 -23.28
CA ALA A 115 6.20 -7.61 -24.04
C ALA A 115 7.13 -8.53 -23.24
N ALA A 116 6.87 -8.77 -21.96
CA ALA A 116 7.75 -9.56 -21.12
C ALA A 116 7.48 -11.07 -21.26
N SER A 117 6.21 -11.47 -21.48
CA SER A 117 5.78 -12.87 -21.43
C SER A 117 6.49 -13.84 -22.39
N SER A 118 7.14 -13.34 -23.44
CA SER A 118 7.89 -14.15 -24.42
C SER A 118 9.41 -14.20 -24.15
N GLN A 119 9.93 -13.39 -23.21
CA GLN A 119 11.37 -13.19 -23.01
C GLN A 119 11.85 -13.56 -21.60
N ILE A 120 10.94 -13.87 -20.68
CA ILE A 120 11.29 -14.17 -19.29
C ILE A 120 11.77 -15.62 -19.17
N SER A 121 13.01 -15.80 -18.72
CA SER A 121 13.52 -17.09 -18.28
C SER A 121 13.24 -17.30 -16.80
N VAL A 122 13.14 -18.57 -16.37
CA VAL A 122 13.04 -18.93 -14.95
C VAL A 122 14.20 -18.35 -14.15
N GLY A 123 15.42 -18.38 -14.72
CA GLY A 123 16.60 -17.80 -14.07
C GLY A 123 16.53 -16.29 -13.85
N TYR A 124 15.82 -15.55 -14.71
CA TYR A 124 15.59 -14.12 -14.49
C TYR A 124 14.62 -13.87 -13.32
N ILE A 125 13.56 -14.68 -13.20
CA ILE A 125 12.65 -14.63 -12.04
C ILE A 125 13.42 -14.94 -10.75
N ASP A 126 14.23 -16.00 -10.75
CA ASP A 126 15.07 -16.38 -9.60
C ASP A 126 16.04 -15.26 -9.24
N ALA A 127 16.66 -14.62 -10.22
CA ALA A 127 17.57 -13.49 -9.99
C ALA A 127 16.86 -12.30 -9.34
N ILE A 128 15.64 -11.95 -9.78
CA ILE A 128 14.83 -10.91 -9.14
C ILE A 128 14.50 -11.31 -7.70
N VAL A 129 14.00 -12.52 -7.48
CA VAL A 129 13.57 -13.00 -6.16
C VAL A 129 14.74 -12.98 -5.18
N VAL A 130 15.90 -13.53 -5.56
CA VAL A 130 17.12 -13.49 -4.74
C VAL A 130 17.52 -12.05 -4.45
N SER A 131 17.49 -11.17 -5.46
CA SER A 131 17.84 -9.75 -5.28
C SER A 131 16.88 -9.04 -4.33
N ILE A 132 15.58 -9.34 -4.37
CA ILE A 132 14.57 -8.79 -3.45
C ILE A 132 14.82 -9.28 -2.03
N LEU A 133 14.99 -10.58 -1.81
CA LEU A 133 15.14 -11.16 -0.47
C LEU A 133 16.41 -10.68 0.23
N HIS A 134 17.44 -10.30 -0.53
CA HIS A 134 18.72 -9.82 -0.01
C HIS A 134 18.90 -8.31 -0.17
N ALA A 135 17.91 -7.60 -0.74
CA ALA A 135 17.99 -6.16 -0.87
C ALA A 135 17.98 -5.54 0.51
N ASP A 136 19.01 -4.76 0.79
CA ASP A 136 19.02 -3.83 1.90
C ASP A 136 18.32 -2.54 1.47
N ASP A 137 17.57 -1.93 2.40
CA ASP A 137 17.15 -0.54 2.24
C ASP A 137 18.43 0.27 2.41
N ASP A 138 18.76 1.19 1.48
CA ASP A 138 20.03 1.94 1.50
C ASP A 138 20.16 2.89 2.74
N ARG A 139 19.26 2.77 3.71
CA ARG A 139 19.23 3.47 4.99
C ARG A 139 20.02 2.67 6.02
N SER A 140 21.28 3.08 6.21
CA SER A 140 22.22 2.63 7.25
C SER A 140 22.03 1.19 7.72
N SER A 141 22.78 0.26 7.13
CA SER A 141 22.85 -1.15 7.55
C SER A 141 23.22 -1.36 9.04
N GLY A 142 23.68 -0.30 9.72
CA GLY A 142 23.93 -0.29 11.17
C GLY A 142 22.69 -0.03 12.04
N ASP A 143 21.67 0.66 11.54
CA ASP A 143 20.50 1.05 12.35
C ASP A 143 19.36 0.03 12.25
N TYR A 144 19.30 -0.72 11.14
CA TYR A 144 18.18 -1.62 10.81
C TYR A 144 18.61 -2.93 10.12
N PRO A 145 19.65 -3.65 10.61
CA PRO A 145 20.21 -4.84 9.95
C PRO A 145 19.24 -6.02 9.79
N GLU A 146 18.10 -5.97 10.49
CA GLU A 146 17.09 -7.02 10.55
C GLU A 146 16.02 -6.95 9.44
N PHE A 147 15.94 -5.86 8.66
CA PHE A 147 14.83 -5.61 7.72
C PHE A 147 15.20 -5.81 6.24
N LYS A 148 15.84 -6.95 5.94
CA LYS A 148 16.16 -7.36 4.56
C LYS A 148 14.90 -7.73 3.77
N GLY A 149 14.87 -7.30 2.52
CA GLY A 149 13.78 -7.58 1.59
C GLY A 149 12.49 -6.81 1.88
N PHE A 150 11.54 -6.88 0.96
CA PHE A 150 10.33 -6.04 0.95
C PHE A 150 9.09 -6.83 1.35
N SER A 151 8.12 -6.14 1.97
CA SER A 151 6.81 -6.73 2.24
C SER A 151 6.03 -7.01 0.96
N SER A 152 5.08 -7.94 1.04
CA SER A 152 4.16 -8.23 -0.07
C SER A 152 3.37 -7.00 -0.49
N HIS A 153 2.96 -6.15 0.46
CA HIS A 153 2.27 -4.88 0.18
C HIS A 153 3.12 -3.92 -0.66
N VAL A 154 4.41 -3.80 -0.35
CA VAL A 154 5.32 -2.97 -1.15
C VAL A 154 5.49 -3.55 -2.54
N LEU A 155 5.74 -4.86 -2.65
CA LEU A 155 5.94 -5.53 -3.94
C LEU A 155 4.70 -5.44 -4.84
N VAL A 156 3.51 -5.52 -4.26
CA VAL A 156 2.23 -5.33 -4.97
C VAL A 156 2.10 -3.89 -5.48
N GLY A 157 2.53 -2.89 -4.71
CA GLY A 157 2.60 -1.50 -5.15
C GLY A 157 3.62 -1.26 -6.26
N VAL A 158 4.75 -1.97 -6.23
CA VAL A 158 5.77 -1.96 -7.29
C VAL A 158 5.20 -2.55 -8.58
N ALA A 159 4.53 -3.69 -8.50
CA ALA A 159 3.95 -4.37 -9.64
C ALA A 159 2.97 -3.47 -10.40
N ARG A 160 2.09 -2.75 -9.68
CA ARG A 160 1.17 -1.77 -10.29
C ARG A 160 1.91 -0.65 -11.00
N LYS A 161 2.88 -0.03 -10.32
CA LYS A 161 3.65 1.08 -10.91
C LYS A 161 4.35 0.63 -12.20
N LEU A 162 4.92 -0.57 -12.20
CA LEU A 162 5.54 -1.15 -13.39
C LEU A 162 4.55 -1.43 -14.51
N TRP A 163 3.33 -1.91 -14.21
CA TRP A 163 2.29 -2.07 -15.24
C TRP A 163 1.85 -0.74 -15.86
N ASP A 164 1.79 0.32 -15.06
CA ASP A 164 1.38 1.64 -15.53
C ASP A 164 2.48 2.31 -16.37
N GLU A 165 3.75 2.13 -16.00
CA GLU A 165 4.88 2.88 -16.55
C GLU A 165 5.69 2.11 -17.60
N GLN A 166 5.71 0.77 -17.54
CA GLN A 166 6.62 -0.06 -18.31
C GLN A 166 5.89 -1.00 -19.28
N LYS A 167 6.51 -1.20 -20.45
CA LYS A 167 6.04 -2.16 -21.46
C LYS A 167 6.85 -3.46 -21.47
N PHE A 168 8.08 -3.39 -20.99
CA PHE A 168 9.07 -4.48 -21.00
C PHE A 168 9.44 -4.88 -19.57
N ALA A 169 10.08 -6.04 -19.42
CA ALA A 169 10.63 -6.46 -18.14
C ALA A 169 11.69 -5.43 -17.68
N PRO A 170 11.60 -4.91 -16.44
CA PRO A 170 12.53 -3.89 -15.94
C PRO A 170 13.92 -4.49 -15.69
N ALA A 171 14.94 -3.65 -15.62
CA ALA A 171 16.20 -4.11 -15.05
C ALA A 171 16.02 -4.46 -13.56
N ILE A 172 16.80 -5.41 -13.02
CA ILE A 172 16.75 -5.74 -11.57
C ILE A 172 17.00 -4.49 -10.71
N SER A 173 17.95 -3.64 -11.12
CA SER A 173 18.24 -2.38 -10.44
C SER A 173 17.08 -1.39 -10.46
N GLU A 174 16.35 -1.31 -11.57
CA GLU A 174 15.16 -0.47 -11.73
C GLU A 174 14.02 -0.96 -10.83
N PHE A 175 13.77 -2.28 -10.82
CA PHE A 175 12.81 -2.89 -9.91
C PHE A 175 13.13 -2.53 -8.45
N LEU A 176 14.38 -2.71 -8.02
CA LEU A 176 14.80 -2.41 -6.65
C LEU A 176 14.68 -0.92 -6.30
N ALA A 177 15.00 -0.02 -7.24
CA ALA A 177 14.81 1.41 -7.07
C ALA A 177 13.34 1.75 -6.81
N ILE A 178 12.43 1.20 -7.61
CA ILE A 178 10.99 1.39 -7.45
C ILE A 178 10.49 0.79 -6.12
N ALA A 179 11.01 -0.36 -5.71
CA ALA A 179 10.67 -0.98 -4.43
C ALA A 179 11.07 -0.11 -3.23
N ARG A 180 12.26 0.50 -3.26
CA ARG A 180 12.73 1.46 -2.24
C ARG A 180 11.86 2.72 -2.21
N GLU A 181 11.55 3.28 -3.37
CA GLU A 181 10.64 4.42 -3.49
C GLU A 181 9.28 4.10 -2.89
N LYS A 182 8.69 2.95 -3.24
CA LYS A 182 7.40 2.52 -2.70
C LYS A 182 7.45 2.36 -1.19
N ARG A 183 8.45 1.68 -0.63
CA ARG A 183 8.61 1.60 0.83
C ARG A 183 8.73 2.98 1.48
N ALA A 184 9.43 3.94 0.84
CA ALA A 184 9.51 5.31 1.33
C ALA A 184 8.15 6.02 1.35
N GLU A 185 7.24 5.74 0.40
CA GLU A 185 5.86 6.23 0.45
C GLU A 185 5.10 5.68 1.67
N PHE A 186 5.23 4.38 1.97
CA PHE A 186 4.63 3.78 3.18
C PHE A 186 5.17 4.42 4.46
N TRP A 187 6.48 4.65 4.55
CA TRP A 187 7.11 5.36 5.66
C TRP A 187 6.51 6.75 5.88
N ARG A 188 6.37 7.55 4.82
CA ARG A 188 5.75 8.87 4.92
C ARG A 188 4.29 8.76 5.38
N ALA A 189 3.54 7.78 4.86
CA ALA A 189 2.16 7.55 5.29
C ALA A 189 2.06 7.16 6.76
N LEU A 190 3.01 6.38 7.30
CA LEU A 190 3.07 6.03 8.72
C LEU A 190 3.28 7.27 9.58
N GLN A 191 4.30 8.08 9.28
CA GLN A 191 4.58 9.33 10.00
C GLN A 191 3.39 10.29 10.02
N LEU A 192 2.68 10.41 8.89
CA LEU A 192 1.47 11.23 8.81
C LEU A 192 0.32 10.65 9.63
N THR A 193 0.21 9.32 9.70
CA THR A 193 -0.81 8.64 10.51
C THR A 193 -0.53 8.81 12.00
N GLU A 194 0.72 8.67 12.44
CA GLU A 194 1.15 8.92 13.82
C GLU A 194 0.86 10.37 14.24
N ARG A 195 1.19 11.33 13.39
CA ARG A 195 0.85 12.75 13.66
C ARG A 195 -0.66 12.98 13.75
N LEU A 196 -1.47 12.27 12.98
CA LEU A 196 -2.94 12.37 13.09
C LEU A 196 -3.45 11.75 14.40
N ILE A 197 -2.82 10.67 14.88
CA ILE A 197 -3.11 10.06 16.18
C ILE A 197 -2.89 11.09 17.28
N GLU A 198 -1.73 11.74 17.31
CA GLU A 198 -1.41 12.78 18.31
C GLU A 198 -2.43 13.93 18.31
N ILE A 199 -2.82 14.41 17.12
CA ILE A 199 -3.81 15.50 16.99
C ILE A 199 -5.19 15.05 17.44
N ARG A 200 -5.55 13.79 17.19
CA ARG A 200 -6.83 13.19 17.59
C ARG A 200 -6.91 13.03 19.09
N GLU A 201 -5.90 12.42 19.71
CA GLU A 201 -5.81 12.23 21.16
C GLU A 201 -5.87 13.59 21.87
N ASN A 202 -5.11 14.59 21.41
CA ASN A 202 -5.18 15.95 21.95
C ASN A 202 -6.58 16.59 21.86
N ALA A 203 -7.35 16.29 20.81
CA ALA A 203 -8.71 16.81 20.66
C ALA A 203 -9.70 16.08 21.58
N GLU A 204 -9.60 14.76 21.70
CA GLU A 204 -10.42 13.93 22.59
C GLU A 204 -10.16 14.28 24.07
N ASP A 205 -8.90 14.51 24.44
CA ASP A 205 -8.54 14.96 25.79
C ASP A 205 -9.25 16.28 26.13
N ILE A 206 -9.15 17.29 25.25
CA ILE A 206 -9.79 18.60 25.46
C ILE A 206 -11.31 18.46 25.52
N GLU A 207 -11.91 17.61 24.69
CA GLU A 207 -13.35 17.37 24.72
C GLU A 207 -13.78 16.73 26.06
N ALA A 208 -13.12 15.67 26.50
CA ALA A 208 -13.43 14.98 27.75
C ALA A 208 -13.32 15.91 28.97
N ILE A 209 -12.33 16.80 28.91
CA ILE A 209 -12.05 17.82 29.91
C ILE A 209 -13.11 18.93 29.95
N THR A 210 -13.53 19.43 28.79
CA THR A 210 -14.44 20.59 28.67
C THR A 210 -15.91 20.19 28.68
N ASN A 211 -16.17 18.91 28.49
CA ASN A 211 -17.48 18.29 28.62
C ASN A 211 -17.38 17.14 29.64
N PRO A 212 -17.06 17.42 30.92
CA PRO A 212 -17.22 16.40 31.94
C PRO A 212 -18.69 16.04 31.90
N ASP A 213 -18.99 14.77 31.66
CA ASP A 213 -20.34 14.27 31.64
C ASP A 213 -20.97 14.56 33.02
N LEU A 214 -21.72 15.66 33.12
CA LEU A 214 -22.37 16.14 34.34
C LEU A 214 -23.41 15.13 34.85
N SER A 215 -23.73 14.09 34.07
CA SER A 215 -24.54 12.94 34.49
C SER A 215 -23.87 12.05 35.55
N ASN A 216 -22.57 12.18 35.77
CA ASN A 216 -21.82 11.43 36.80
C ASN A 216 -21.19 12.34 37.87
N LEU A 217 -21.51 13.64 37.88
CA LEU A 217 -21.21 14.45 39.06
C LEU A 217 -22.22 14.06 40.15
N PRO A 218 -21.77 13.72 41.38
CA PRO A 218 -22.71 13.50 42.47
C PRO A 218 -23.62 14.72 42.57
N GLU A 219 -24.94 14.48 42.72
CA GLU A 219 -25.93 15.55 42.87
C GLU A 219 -25.60 16.45 44.08
N ASP A 220 -24.80 15.94 45.01
CA ASP A 220 -24.31 16.67 46.18
C ASP A 220 -22.91 17.28 45.92
N PRO A 221 -22.80 18.63 45.89
CA PRO A 221 -21.52 19.32 45.72
C PRO A 221 -20.52 19.09 46.87
N ASP A 222 -20.94 18.54 48.01
CA ASP A 222 -20.06 18.21 49.15
C ASP A 222 -19.32 16.86 48.98
N GLU A 223 -19.63 16.06 47.95
CA GLU A 223 -18.96 14.78 47.65
C GLU A 223 -17.71 14.91 46.75
N LEU A 224 -17.36 16.12 46.33
CA LEU A 224 -16.15 16.35 45.53
C LEU A 224 -14.89 16.29 46.42
N PRO A 225 -13.92 15.40 46.15
CA PRO A 225 -12.68 15.38 46.92
C PRO A 225 -11.83 16.63 46.60
N PHE A 226 -11.43 17.33 47.67
CA PHE A 226 -10.52 18.49 47.63
C PHE A 226 -9.08 18.10 47.23
#